data_AF-A0A537DTC2-F1
#
_entry.id   AF-A0A537DTC2-F1
#
_cell.length_a   1.000
_cell.length_b   1.000
_cell.length_c   1.000
_cell.angle_alpha   90.00
_cell.angle_beta   90.00
_cell.angle_gamma   90.00
#
_symmetry.space_group_name_H-M   'P 1'
#
loop_
_entity.id
_entity.type
_entity.pdbx_description
1 polymer ?
#
loop_
_entity_poly.entity_id
_entity_poly.type
_entity_poly.pdbx_seq_one_letter_code
_entity_poly.pdbx_strand_id
1 'polypeptide(L)'
;MPSTLPNDDRIEAKFRELHSHREGALITYLTGGDPDPKAFLANSTALIEGGADIVEVGIPFSDPIADGPVIQASSMRALSQGATPKGILGLIRELSSQSPVPFVVLSYYNPILAMGLDRFLTKARESGVDGIVVPDLPVEESDEFRNVALKHNIDNIYLAAPNTSRTRLRTVLDKSKGFLYLVSLYGVTGPRDSLSPQALEAVKTVKSLARGKIPISAGFGISQPEHVSAVIQSGADGAIVGSALVRIIGNHLDDPSEVETQLKKTVQSFKEATRLRSD
;
A
#
# COMPACT_ATOMS: atom_id res chain seq x y z
N MET A 1 34.62 9.91 1.46
CA MET A 1 33.26 10.03 0.87
C MET A 1 32.73 8.63 0.72
N PRO A 2 31.64 8.24 1.40
CA PRO A 2 31.11 6.90 1.20
C PRO A 2 30.44 6.86 -0.17
N SER A 3 30.85 5.87 -0.95
CA SER A 3 30.40 5.54 -2.29
C SER A 3 28.91 5.21 -2.31
N THR A 4 28.12 5.95 -3.08
CA THR A 4 26.75 5.57 -3.45
C THR A 4 26.81 4.40 -4.44
N LEU A 5 26.57 3.18 -3.95
CA LEU A 5 26.34 2.04 -4.82
C LEU A 5 24.99 2.18 -5.57
N PRO A 6 24.78 1.54 -6.73
CA PRO A 6 23.60 1.71 -7.59
C PRO A 6 22.30 1.05 -7.08
N ASN A 7 22.10 0.90 -5.76
CA ASN A 7 21.02 0.11 -5.15
C ASN A 7 20.00 1.01 -4.40
N ASP A 8 19.22 1.80 -5.14
CA ASP A 8 18.33 2.84 -4.59
C ASP A 8 16.84 2.41 -4.45
N ASP A 9 16.52 1.13 -4.64
CA ASP A 9 15.16 0.58 -4.49
C ASP A 9 14.89 0.16 -3.04
N ARG A 10 14.20 1.04 -2.30
CA ARG A 10 13.89 0.86 -0.87
C ARG A 10 12.82 -0.20 -0.63
N ILE A 11 11.92 -0.42 -1.59
CA ILE A 11 10.87 -1.44 -1.48
C ILE A 11 11.52 -2.82 -1.59
N GLU A 12 12.33 -3.04 -2.62
CA GLU A 12 13.06 -4.30 -2.80
C GLU A 12 13.98 -4.59 -1.60
N ALA A 13 14.71 -3.57 -1.12
CA ALA A 13 15.57 -3.70 0.05
C ALA A 13 14.79 -4.12 1.30
N LYS A 14 13.60 -3.54 1.53
CA LYS A 14 12.74 -3.90 2.67
C LYS A 14 12.25 -5.34 2.59
N PHE A 15 11.78 -5.81 1.44
CA PHE A 15 11.39 -7.21 1.27
C PHE A 15 12.57 -8.17 1.48
N ARG A 16 13.76 -7.81 1.00
CA ARG A 16 14.98 -8.63 1.19
C ARG A 16 15.38 -8.74 2.66
N GLU A 17 15.35 -7.62 3.38
CA GLU A 17 15.60 -7.56 4.83
C GLU A 17 14.63 -8.49 5.57
N LEU A 18 13.33 -8.36 5.34
CA LEU A 18 12.30 -9.14 6.01
C LEU A 18 12.38 -10.64 5.71
N HIS A 19 12.68 -10.99 4.46
CA HIS A 19 12.92 -12.38 4.07
C HIS A 19 14.10 -12.98 4.86
N SER A 20 15.18 -12.21 5.09
CA SER A 20 16.32 -12.69 5.90
C SER A 20 15.96 -12.92 7.37
N HIS A 21 14.93 -12.23 7.87
CA HIS A 21 14.38 -12.41 9.21
C HIS A 21 13.23 -13.42 9.28
N ARG A 22 12.85 -14.05 8.16
CA ARG A 22 11.67 -14.93 8.06
C ARG A 22 10.38 -14.23 8.48
N GLU A 23 10.24 -12.97 8.11
CA GLU A 23 9.03 -12.18 8.32
C GLU A 23 8.42 -11.78 6.97
N GLY A 24 7.09 -11.69 6.92
CA GLY A 24 6.40 -10.98 5.85
C GLY A 24 6.41 -9.46 6.07
N ALA A 25 6.19 -8.70 5.01
CA ALA A 25 5.96 -7.26 5.10
C ALA A 25 4.55 -6.95 5.58
N LEU A 26 4.42 -6.02 6.53
CA LEU A 26 3.17 -5.36 6.84
C LEU A 26 3.10 -4.01 6.10
N ILE A 27 2.18 -3.93 5.16
CA ILE A 27 1.91 -2.70 4.40
C ILE A 27 0.63 -2.09 4.95
N THR A 28 0.72 -0.86 5.46
CA THR A 28 -0.44 -0.15 6.05
C THR A 28 -0.92 0.94 5.09
N TYR A 29 -2.23 1.12 5.00
CA TYR A 29 -2.84 2.17 4.18
C TYR A 29 -3.58 3.19 5.04
N LEU A 30 -3.38 4.48 4.74
CA LEU A 30 -4.25 5.59 5.15
C LEU A 30 -4.58 6.50 3.97
N THR A 31 -5.74 7.16 4.05
CA THR A 31 -6.09 8.23 3.12
C THR A 31 -5.34 9.50 3.51
N GLY A 32 -4.61 10.08 2.56
CA GLY A 32 -3.83 11.29 2.75
C GLY A 32 -4.68 12.45 3.26
N GLY A 33 -4.29 13.02 4.39
CA GLY A 33 -4.99 14.16 5.00
C GLY A 33 -6.29 13.82 5.72
N ASP A 34 -6.60 12.55 5.96
CA ASP A 34 -7.74 12.11 6.79
C ASP A 34 -7.35 11.97 8.27
N PRO A 35 -8.15 12.49 9.22
CA PRO A 35 -9.31 13.38 9.05
C PRO A 35 -8.93 14.83 8.73
N ASP A 36 -7.71 15.23 9.07
CA ASP A 36 -7.08 16.49 8.70
C ASP A 36 -5.55 16.27 8.56
N PRO A 37 -4.80 17.23 7.98
CA PRO A 37 -3.37 17.06 7.76
C PRO A 37 -2.53 16.79 9.01
N LYS A 38 -2.87 17.39 10.16
CA LYS A 38 -2.13 17.21 11.42
C LYS A 38 -2.38 15.83 11.99
N ALA A 39 -3.65 15.42 12.04
CA ALA A 39 -4.02 14.09 12.49
C ALA A 39 -3.45 13.00 11.56
N PHE A 40 -3.43 13.21 10.24
CA PHE A 40 -2.82 12.29 9.29
C PHE A 40 -1.33 12.02 9.58
N LEU A 41 -0.55 13.06 9.90
CA LEU A 41 0.87 12.91 10.24
C LEU A 41 1.06 12.12 11.54
N ALA A 42 0.27 12.44 12.57
CA ALA A 42 0.34 11.74 13.86
C ALA A 42 -0.08 10.25 13.72
N ASN A 43 -1.19 10.00 13.01
CA ASN A 43 -1.67 8.66 12.71
C ASN A 43 -0.65 7.86 11.91
N SER A 44 -0.05 8.44 10.87
CA SER A 44 0.98 7.77 10.06
C SER A 44 2.22 7.45 10.89
N THR A 45 2.62 8.35 11.79
CA THR A 45 3.71 8.11 12.74
C THR A 45 3.38 6.95 13.67
N ALA A 46 2.15 6.88 14.20
CA ALA A 46 1.70 5.76 15.02
C ALA A 46 1.74 4.41 14.28
N LEU A 47 1.43 4.38 12.97
CA LEU A 47 1.59 3.18 12.14
C LEU A 47 3.06 2.75 12.03
N ILE A 48 3.96 3.70 11.78
CA ILE A 48 5.40 3.44 11.66
C ILE A 48 5.96 2.91 12.98
N GLU A 49 5.66 3.58 14.09
CA GLU A 49 6.06 3.13 15.43
C GLU A 49 5.40 1.80 15.83
N GLY A 50 4.26 1.48 15.22
CA GLY A 50 3.60 0.19 15.38
C GLY A 50 4.29 -0.95 14.62
N GLY A 51 5.20 -0.63 13.71
CA GLY A 51 5.96 -1.62 12.93
C GLY A 51 5.47 -1.79 11.49
N ALA A 52 4.82 -0.78 10.90
CA ALA A 52 4.57 -0.78 9.45
C ALA A 52 5.91 -0.83 8.68
N ASP A 53 6.05 -1.79 7.78
CA ASP A 53 7.25 -1.96 6.97
C ASP A 53 7.25 -1.05 5.73
N ILE A 54 6.06 -0.81 5.18
CA ILE A 54 5.78 0.09 4.05
C ILE A 54 4.49 0.85 4.37
N VAL A 55 4.47 2.16 4.10
CA VAL A 55 3.27 3.00 4.28
C VAL A 55 2.69 3.37 2.92
N GLU A 56 1.47 2.92 2.65
CA GLU A 56 0.67 3.30 1.50
C GLU A 56 -0.23 4.50 1.84
N VAL A 57 -0.19 5.53 0.99
CA VAL A 57 -0.96 6.76 1.16
C VAL A 57 -1.88 6.96 -0.04
N GLY A 58 -3.17 6.92 0.21
CA GLY A 58 -4.18 7.23 -0.81
C GLY A 58 -4.29 8.72 -1.08
N ILE A 59 -4.21 9.15 -2.33
CA ILE A 59 -4.62 10.49 -2.72
C ILE A 59 -6.16 10.48 -2.82
N PRO A 60 -6.88 11.25 -1.99
CA PRO A 60 -8.33 11.20 -1.98
C PRO A 60 -8.90 11.71 -3.31
N PHE A 61 -9.92 11.03 -3.81
CA PHE A 61 -10.56 11.31 -5.10
C PHE A 61 -12.08 11.33 -4.96
N SER A 62 -12.76 12.17 -5.75
CA SER A 62 -14.21 12.37 -5.71
C SER A 62 -14.99 11.17 -6.26
N ASP A 63 -14.42 10.45 -7.22
CA ASP A 63 -15.08 9.36 -7.95
C ASP A 63 -14.31 8.03 -7.82
N PRO A 64 -14.11 7.52 -6.59
CA PRO A 64 -13.24 6.37 -6.36
C PRO A 64 -13.94 5.03 -6.68
N ILE A 65 -13.84 4.59 -7.94
CA ILE A 65 -14.56 3.39 -8.43
C ILE A 65 -14.10 2.06 -7.82
N ALA A 66 -12.89 2.00 -7.24
CA ALA A 66 -12.30 0.77 -6.71
C ALA A 66 -12.37 0.68 -5.17
N ASP A 67 -12.79 1.75 -4.50
CA ASP A 67 -12.75 1.84 -3.05
C ASP A 67 -14.07 1.42 -2.39
N GLY A 68 -13.98 0.71 -1.26
CA GLY A 68 -15.12 0.40 -0.43
C GLY A 68 -15.60 1.60 0.42
N PRO A 69 -16.79 1.51 1.04
CA PRO A 69 -17.45 2.64 1.71
C PRO A 69 -16.62 3.29 2.83
N VAL A 70 -15.77 2.52 3.51
CA VAL A 70 -14.87 3.05 4.56
C VAL A 70 -13.83 4.00 3.97
N ILE A 71 -13.22 3.60 2.86
CA ILE A 71 -12.19 4.41 2.19
C ILE A 71 -12.86 5.62 1.51
N GLN A 72 -14.02 5.43 0.88
CA GLN A 72 -14.81 6.54 0.34
C GLN A 72 -15.13 7.61 1.41
N ALA A 73 -15.56 7.19 2.61
CA ALA A 73 -15.83 8.11 3.71
C ALA A 73 -14.57 8.87 4.17
N SER A 74 -13.40 8.22 4.23
CA SER A 74 -12.14 8.90 4.54
C SER A 74 -11.72 9.90 3.46
N SER A 75 -11.91 9.56 2.18
CA SER A 75 -11.65 10.46 1.06
C SER A 75 -12.53 11.69 1.13
N MET A 76 -13.82 11.53 1.45
CA MET A 76 -14.73 12.66 1.64
C MET A 76 -14.32 13.59 2.79
N ARG A 77 -13.86 13.05 3.92
CA ARG A 77 -13.35 13.86 5.04
C ARG A 77 -12.10 14.63 4.65
N ALA A 78 -11.12 13.96 4.03
CA ALA A 78 -9.90 14.63 3.57
C ALA A 78 -10.20 15.73 2.53
N LEU A 79 -11.09 15.46 1.57
CA LEU A 79 -11.50 16.44 0.56
C LEU A 79 -12.24 17.63 1.17
N SER A 80 -13.08 17.42 2.18
CA SER A 80 -13.78 18.52 2.87
C SER A 80 -12.83 19.42 3.66
N GLN A 81 -11.65 18.92 4.04
CA GLN A 81 -10.54 19.71 4.59
C GLN A 81 -9.61 20.31 3.52
N GLY A 82 -9.94 20.18 2.23
CA GLY A 82 -9.16 20.78 1.14
C GLY A 82 -7.92 19.98 0.73
N ALA A 83 -7.90 18.67 0.95
CA ALA A 83 -6.83 17.81 0.48
C ALA A 83 -6.61 17.95 -1.05
N THR A 84 -5.35 18.04 -1.46
CA THR A 84 -4.94 18.09 -2.88
C THR A 84 -3.76 17.15 -3.11
N PRO A 85 -3.55 16.63 -4.33
CA PRO A 85 -2.38 15.79 -4.64
C PRO A 85 -1.06 16.42 -4.20
N LYS A 86 -0.87 17.72 -4.47
CA LYS A 86 0.31 18.48 -4.03
C LYS A 86 0.44 18.54 -2.52
N GLY A 87 -0.67 18.75 -1.80
CA GLY A 87 -0.70 18.75 -0.34
C GLY A 87 -0.31 17.39 0.24
N ILE A 88 -0.86 16.31 -0.30
CA ILE A 88 -0.57 14.94 0.14
C ILE A 88 0.90 14.59 -0.09
N LEU A 89 1.46 14.92 -1.26
CA LEU A 89 2.90 14.78 -1.50
C LEU A 89 3.74 15.60 -0.50
N GLY A 90 3.25 16.76 -0.07
CA GLY A 90 3.89 17.55 0.99
C GLY A 90 3.91 16.83 2.35
N LEU A 91 2.80 16.19 2.73
CA LEU A 91 2.72 15.40 3.96
C LEU A 91 3.63 14.16 3.91
N ILE A 92 3.71 13.48 2.76
CA ILE A 92 4.64 12.36 2.56
C ILE A 92 6.09 12.82 2.71
N ARG A 93 6.44 14.00 2.20
CA ARG A 93 7.80 14.57 2.37
C ARG A 93 8.16 14.79 3.84
N GLU A 94 7.20 15.24 4.64
CA GLU A 94 7.41 15.42 6.07
C GLU A 94 7.66 14.08 6.75
N LEU A 95 6.84 13.06 6.47
CA LEU A 95 7.00 11.71 7.02
C LEU A 95 8.31 11.04 6.56
N SER A 96 8.68 11.15 5.29
CA SER A 96 9.89 10.54 4.74
C SER A 96 11.17 11.19 5.26
N SER A 97 11.10 12.44 5.71
CA SER A 97 12.22 13.09 6.40
C SER A 97 12.46 12.56 7.83
N GLN A 98 11.46 11.90 8.42
CA GLN A 98 11.47 11.42 9.80
C GLN A 98 11.60 9.89 9.90
N SER A 99 11.34 9.15 8.81
CA SER A 99 11.31 7.69 8.82
C SER A 99 11.92 7.07 7.56
N PRO A 100 12.73 6.00 7.71
CA PRO A 100 13.31 5.27 6.58
C PRO A 100 12.36 4.21 5.99
N VAL A 101 11.09 4.13 6.38
CA VAL A 101 10.13 3.23 5.72
C VAL A 101 9.88 3.67 4.27
N PRO A 102 9.70 2.74 3.31
CA PRO A 102 9.29 3.09 1.97
C PRO A 102 7.86 3.64 1.95
N PHE A 103 7.61 4.63 1.09
CA PHE A 103 6.28 5.21 0.89
C PHE A 103 5.71 4.85 -0.48
N VAL A 104 4.49 4.34 -0.49
CA VAL A 104 3.73 4.03 -1.72
C VAL A 104 2.56 4.99 -1.83
N VAL A 105 2.28 5.51 -3.02
CA VAL A 105 1.08 6.30 -3.28
C VAL A 105 0.06 5.47 -4.03
N LEU A 106 -1.17 5.43 -3.53
CA LEU A 106 -2.32 4.95 -4.29
C LEU A 106 -3.08 6.15 -4.84
N SER A 107 -3.26 6.22 -6.17
CA SER A 107 -4.03 7.31 -6.78
C SER A 107 -4.74 6.82 -8.05
N TYR A 108 -5.96 7.32 -8.27
CA TYR A 108 -6.60 7.20 -9.58
C TYR A 108 -5.83 8.00 -10.63
N TYR A 109 -5.94 7.61 -11.89
CA TYR A 109 -5.10 8.20 -12.93
C TYR A 109 -5.45 9.66 -13.21
N ASN A 110 -6.72 10.05 -13.07
CA ASN A 110 -7.17 11.41 -13.36
C ASN A 110 -6.48 12.49 -12.49
N PRO A 111 -6.37 12.38 -11.15
CA PRO A 111 -5.56 13.30 -10.33
C PRO A 111 -4.11 13.47 -10.81
N ILE A 112 -3.48 12.38 -11.27
CA ILE A 112 -2.11 12.41 -11.81
C ILE A 112 -2.08 13.22 -13.12
N LEU A 113 -3.00 12.93 -14.04
CA LEU A 113 -3.11 13.62 -15.33
C LEU A 113 -3.45 15.11 -15.18
N ALA A 114 -4.37 15.46 -14.28
CA ALA A 114 -4.74 16.86 -13.99
C ALA A 114 -3.54 17.67 -13.47
N MET A 115 -2.64 17.02 -12.73
CA MET A 115 -1.38 17.61 -12.32
C MET A 115 -0.30 17.57 -13.42
N GLY A 116 -0.45 16.74 -14.44
CA GLY A 116 0.53 16.45 -15.47
C GLY A 116 1.48 15.33 -15.02
N LEU A 117 1.55 14.25 -15.81
CA LEU A 117 2.25 13.01 -15.47
C LEU A 117 3.70 13.22 -15.00
N ASP A 118 4.53 13.88 -15.81
CA ASP A 118 5.95 14.11 -15.48
C ASP A 118 6.11 15.01 -14.25
N ARG A 119 5.28 16.06 -14.12
CA ARG A 119 5.28 16.96 -12.97
C ARG A 119 4.86 16.25 -11.69
N PHE A 120 3.87 15.35 -11.77
CA PHE A 120 3.43 14.54 -10.65
C PHE A 120 4.54 13.62 -10.19
N LEU A 121 5.15 12.85 -11.10
CA LEU A 121 6.20 11.88 -10.77
C LEU A 121 7.48 12.55 -10.25
N THR A 122 7.86 13.69 -10.82
CA THR A 122 8.96 14.52 -10.28
C THR A 122 8.69 14.88 -8.82
N LYS A 123 7.49 15.40 -8.51
CA LYS A 123 7.15 15.79 -7.14
C LYS A 123 7.00 14.61 -6.20
N ALA A 124 6.48 13.48 -6.70
CA ALA A 124 6.40 12.25 -5.93
C ALA A 124 7.80 11.81 -5.48
N ARG A 125 8.77 11.78 -6.40
CA ARG A 125 10.15 11.43 -6.06
C ARG A 125 10.79 12.42 -5.10
N GLU A 126 10.62 13.73 -5.33
CA GLU A 126 11.11 14.80 -4.43
C GLU A 126 10.53 14.70 -3.01
N SER A 127 9.33 14.13 -2.88
CA SER A 127 8.66 13.88 -1.60
C SER A 127 9.08 12.58 -0.93
N GLY A 128 9.91 11.74 -1.57
CA GLY A 128 10.33 10.45 -1.04
C GLY A 128 9.34 9.31 -1.30
N VAL A 129 8.48 9.44 -2.32
CA VAL A 129 7.67 8.31 -2.80
C VAL A 129 8.58 7.31 -3.52
N ASP A 130 8.41 6.03 -3.20
CA ASP A 130 9.18 4.91 -3.74
C ASP A 130 8.36 4.08 -4.73
N GLY A 131 7.03 4.03 -4.58
CA GLY A 131 6.15 3.30 -5.50
C GLY A 131 4.78 3.96 -5.68
N ILE A 132 4.11 3.65 -6.79
CA ILE A 132 2.76 4.11 -7.08
C ILE A 132 1.89 2.95 -7.55
N VAL A 133 0.66 2.90 -7.04
CA VAL A 133 -0.44 2.06 -7.50
C VAL A 133 -1.47 2.94 -8.20
N VAL A 134 -1.86 2.57 -9.43
CA VAL A 134 -2.92 3.26 -10.20
C VAL A 134 -4.04 2.26 -10.51
N PRO A 135 -5.10 2.15 -9.68
CA PRO A 135 -6.10 1.08 -9.77
C PRO A 135 -6.87 1.04 -11.10
N ASP A 136 -7.07 2.19 -11.72
CA ASP A 136 -7.83 2.40 -12.94
C ASP A 136 -6.97 2.44 -14.21
N LEU A 137 -5.65 2.20 -14.11
CA LEU A 137 -4.74 2.13 -15.26
C LEU A 137 -4.31 0.67 -15.54
N PRO A 138 -4.94 -0.01 -16.50
CA PRO A 138 -4.61 -1.41 -16.81
C PRO A 138 -3.21 -1.55 -17.42
N VAL A 139 -2.61 -2.73 -17.25
CA VAL A 139 -1.24 -3.04 -17.73
C VAL A 139 -1.08 -2.83 -19.25
N GLU A 140 -2.17 -2.99 -19.99
CA GLU A 140 -2.27 -2.80 -21.44
C GLU A 140 -2.12 -1.32 -21.86
N GLU A 141 -2.53 -0.37 -21.02
CA GLU A 141 -2.52 1.08 -21.32
C GLU A 141 -1.39 1.83 -20.56
N SER A 142 -0.68 1.13 -19.69
CA SER A 142 0.24 1.73 -18.72
C SER A 142 1.66 2.07 -19.24
N ASP A 143 1.98 1.83 -20.52
CA ASP A 143 3.36 1.94 -21.01
C ASP A 143 3.93 3.36 -20.88
N GLU A 144 3.13 4.39 -21.17
CA GLU A 144 3.54 5.79 -20.99
C GLU A 144 3.85 6.08 -19.51
N PHE A 145 2.89 5.78 -18.62
CA PHE A 145 3.04 5.96 -17.17
C PHE A 145 4.29 5.25 -16.65
N ARG A 146 4.45 3.96 -16.98
CA ARG A 146 5.57 3.12 -16.55
C ARG A 146 6.90 3.69 -17.02
N ASN A 147 6.99 4.12 -18.27
CA ASN A 147 8.24 4.67 -18.81
C ASN A 147 8.63 5.99 -18.13
N VAL A 148 7.67 6.83 -17.75
CA VAL A 148 7.95 8.05 -16.99
C VAL A 148 8.29 7.73 -15.54
N ALA A 149 7.57 6.82 -14.87
CA ALA A 149 7.83 6.41 -13.49
C ALA A 149 9.25 5.83 -13.33
N LEU A 150 9.68 4.97 -14.26
CA LEU A 150 11.04 4.41 -14.28
C LEU A 150 12.12 5.49 -14.43
N LYS A 151 11.89 6.55 -15.22
CA LYS A 151 12.84 7.67 -15.33
C LYS A 151 13.02 8.42 -14.02
N HIS A 152 11.99 8.43 -13.17
CA HIS A 152 12.00 9.08 -11.86
C HIS A 152 12.37 8.13 -10.71
N ASN A 153 12.79 6.89 -11.01
CA ASN A 153 13.05 5.83 -10.02
C ASN A 153 11.86 5.60 -9.05
N ILE A 154 10.66 5.52 -9.62
CA ILE A 154 9.44 5.16 -8.89
C ILE A 154 8.93 3.83 -9.42
N ASP A 155 8.66 2.91 -8.50
CA ASP A 155 8.11 1.60 -8.83
C ASP A 155 6.65 1.70 -9.24
N ASN A 156 6.31 1.11 -10.40
CA ASN A 156 4.93 0.92 -10.80
C ASN A 156 4.41 -0.42 -10.25
N ILE A 157 3.53 -0.35 -9.26
CA ILE A 157 2.92 -1.49 -8.56
C ILE A 157 1.58 -1.79 -9.23
N TYR A 158 1.50 -2.91 -9.94
CA TYR A 158 0.26 -3.35 -10.56
C TYR A 158 -0.61 -4.16 -9.60
N LEU A 159 -1.89 -4.23 -9.94
CA LEU A 159 -2.85 -5.08 -9.26
C LEU A 159 -3.18 -6.32 -10.07
N ALA A 160 -3.42 -7.43 -9.37
CA ALA A 160 -4.02 -8.62 -9.92
C ALA A 160 -5.12 -9.13 -8.99
N ALA A 161 -6.18 -9.69 -9.57
CA ALA A 161 -7.28 -10.32 -8.85
C ALA A 161 -7.29 -11.84 -9.08
N PRO A 162 -7.93 -12.65 -8.21
CA PRO A 162 -8.01 -14.10 -8.35
C PRO A 162 -8.53 -14.63 -9.71
N ASN A 163 -9.34 -13.84 -10.43
CA ASN A 163 -9.87 -14.17 -11.76
C ASN A 163 -8.98 -13.68 -12.91
N THR A 164 -7.83 -13.08 -12.63
CA THR A 164 -6.90 -12.62 -13.66
C THR A 164 -6.42 -13.82 -14.47
N SER A 165 -6.59 -13.77 -15.79
CA SER A 165 -6.15 -14.86 -16.65
C SER A 165 -4.64 -15.09 -16.53
N ARG A 166 -4.18 -16.35 -16.65
CA ARG A 166 -2.75 -16.68 -16.55
C ARG A 166 -1.89 -15.91 -17.56
N THR A 167 -2.42 -15.67 -18.76
CA THR A 167 -1.73 -14.88 -19.80
C THR A 167 -1.55 -13.44 -19.35
N ARG A 168 -2.62 -12.79 -18.86
CA ARG A 168 -2.54 -11.43 -18.34
C ARG A 168 -1.64 -11.32 -17.12
N LEU A 169 -1.71 -12.29 -16.21
CA LEU A 169 -0.88 -12.33 -15.01
C LEU A 169 0.62 -12.39 -15.34
N ARG A 170 1.03 -13.11 -16.40
CA ARG A 170 2.43 -13.09 -16.85
C ARG A 170 2.87 -11.70 -17.31
N THR A 171 2.04 -11.04 -18.12
CA THR A 171 2.31 -9.65 -18.57
C THR A 171 2.44 -8.70 -17.39
N VAL A 172 1.54 -8.82 -16.41
CA VAL A 172 1.59 -8.03 -15.17
C VAL A 172 2.89 -8.30 -14.41
N LEU A 173 3.20 -9.57 -14.12
CA LEU A 173 4.42 -9.96 -13.41
C LEU A 173 5.71 -9.46 -14.08
N ASP A 174 5.78 -9.48 -15.41
CA ASP A 174 6.97 -9.02 -16.14
C ASP A 174 7.10 -7.49 -16.17
N LYS A 175 5.99 -6.74 -16.05
CA LYS A 175 6.00 -5.28 -16.06
C LYS A 175 6.08 -4.65 -14.68
N SER A 176 5.67 -5.36 -13.62
CA SER A 176 5.65 -4.87 -12.23
C SER A 176 7.03 -4.55 -11.68
N LYS A 177 7.06 -3.56 -10.77
CA LYS A 177 8.18 -3.18 -9.92
C LYS A 177 7.71 -3.05 -8.47
N GLY A 178 8.63 -3.08 -7.51
CA GLY A 178 8.32 -3.11 -6.08
C GLY A 178 7.71 -4.44 -5.63
N PHE A 179 6.39 -4.57 -5.78
CA PHE A 179 5.64 -5.81 -5.50
C PHE A 179 4.44 -5.95 -6.44
N LEU A 180 3.84 -7.13 -6.50
CA LEU A 180 2.52 -7.34 -7.10
C LEU A 180 1.44 -7.26 -6.02
N TYR A 181 0.46 -6.38 -6.19
CA TYR A 181 -0.67 -6.23 -5.29
C TYR A 181 -1.78 -7.22 -5.68
N LEU A 182 -2.05 -8.22 -4.84
CA LEU A 182 -3.23 -9.08 -4.96
C LEU A 182 -4.44 -8.51 -4.24
N VAL A 183 -5.49 -8.20 -5.00
CA VAL A 183 -6.76 -7.64 -4.51
C VAL A 183 -7.89 -8.67 -4.53
N SER A 184 -8.89 -8.49 -3.67
CA SER A 184 -10.07 -9.38 -3.62
C SER A 184 -11.02 -9.13 -4.78
N LEU A 185 -11.67 -10.19 -5.28
CA LEU A 185 -12.64 -10.13 -6.38
C LEU A 185 -13.86 -9.23 -6.12
N TYR A 186 -14.25 -9.08 -4.86
CA TYR A 186 -15.57 -8.55 -4.52
C TYR A 186 -15.61 -7.06 -4.21
N GLY A 187 -14.50 -6.33 -4.29
CA GLY A 187 -14.52 -4.85 -4.20
C GLY A 187 -15.11 -4.23 -2.92
N VAL A 188 -15.58 -5.04 -1.96
CA VAL A 188 -16.09 -4.57 -0.67
C VAL A 188 -15.08 -4.94 0.40
N THR A 189 -14.31 -3.93 0.82
CA THR A 189 -13.42 -3.95 1.97
C THR A 189 -14.20 -4.00 3.29
N GLY A 190 -15.07 -5.01 3.44
CA GLY A 190 -15.86 -5.27 4.64
C GLY A 190 -15.22 -6.36 5.51
N PRO A 191 -15.33 -6.27 6.85
CA PRO A 191 -14.82 -7.28 7.75
C PRO A 191 -15.57 -8.61 7.50
N ARG A 192 -14.82 -9.69 7.30
CA ARG A 192 -15.32 -11.07 7.31
C ARG A 192 -14.60 -11.79 8.45
N ASP A 193 -15.26 -12.77 9.08
CA ASP A 193 -14.64 -13.55 10.17
C ASP A 193 -13.50 -14.47 9.69
N SER A 194 -13.40 -14.69 8.38
CA SER A 194 -12.30 -15.44 7.77
C SER A 194 -12.04 -15.02 6.32
N LEU A 195 -10.80 -15.21 5.87
CA LEU A 195 -10.43 -15.06 4.46
C LEU A 195 -11.00 -16.21 3.63
N SER A 196 -11.40 -15.93 2.39
CA SER A 196 -11.93 -16.99 1.53
C SER A 196 -10.83 -17.99 1.13
N PRO A 197 -11.11 -19.30 1.10
CA PRO A 197 -10.15 -20.29 0.62
C PRO A 197 -9.62 -19.98 -0.79
N GLN A 198 -10.47 -19.42 -1.65
CA GLN A 198 -10.10 -18.98 -3.00
C GLN A 198 -9.05 -17.86 -3.00
N ALA A 199 -9.07 -16.96 -2.01
CA ALA A 199 -8.09 -15.89 -1.89
C ALA A 199 -6.71 -16.46 -1.52
N LEU A 200 -6.65 -17.39 -0.55
CA LEU A 200 -5.40 -18.05 -0.16
C LEU A 200 -4.84 -18.91 -1.30
N GLU A 201 -5.70 -19.59 -2.07
CA GLU A 201 -5.26 -20.35 -3.24
C GLU A 201 -4.75 -19.46 -4.37
N ALA A 202 -5.34 -18.27 -4.54
CA ALA A 202 -4.85 -17.27 -5.49
C ALA A 202 -3.42 -16.81 -5.14
N VAL A 203 -3.12 -16.61 -3.85
CA VAL A 203 -1.75 -16.29 -3.39
C VAL A 203 -0.78 -17.38 -3.81
N LYS A 204 -1.07 -18.65 -3.50
CA LYS A 204 -0.22 -19.80 -3.87
C LYS A 204 0.01 -19.87 -5.38
N THR A 205 -1.07 -19.72 -6.15
CA THR A 205 -1.02 -19.77 -7.62
C THR A 205 -0.13 -18.66 -8.18
N VAL A 206 -0.33 -17.43 -7.73
CA VAL A 206 0.41 -16.27 -8.20
C VAL A 206 1.87 -16.34 -7.78
N LYS A 207 2.15 -16.71 -6.52
CA LYS A 207 3.51 -16.90 -5.99
C LYS A 207 4.29 -17.93 -6.81
N SER A 208 3.65 -19.06 -7.13
CA SER A 208 4.23 -20.10 -8.00
C SER A 208 4.52 -19.58 -9.42
N LEU A 209 3.60 -18.81 -10.01
CA LEU A 209 3.78 -18.22 -11.34
C LEU A 209 4.85 -17.13 -11.37
N ALA A 210 5.00 -16.36 -10.29
CA ALA A 210 6.00 -15.31 -10.16
C ALA A 210 7.43 -15.86 -10.10
N ARG A 211 7.63 -17.09 -9.63
CA ARG A 211 8.95 -17.76 -9.53
C ARG A 211 10.03 -16.91 -8.86
N GLY A 212 9.63 -16.13 -7.86
CA GLY A 212 10.53 -15.23 -7.12
C GLY A 212 10.99 -13.98 -7.88
N LYS A 213 10.43 -13.67 -9.06
CA LYS A 213 10.78 -12.45 -9.81
C LYS A 213 10.41 -11.16 -9.08
N ILE A 214 9.31 -11.18 -8.35
CA ILE A 214 8.78 -10.02 -7.63
C ILE A 214 8.04 -10.50 -6.36
N PRO A 215 8.12 -9.75 -5.24
CA PRO A 215 7.30 -10.00 -4.06
C PRO A 215 5.80 -9.93 -4.36
N ILE A 216 5.02 -10.75 -3.67
CA ILE A 216 3.56 -10.80 -3.77
C ILE A 216 2.95 -10.34 -2.46
N SER A 217 2.19 -9.24 -2.48
CA SER A 217 1.50 -8.73 -1.29
C SER A 217 0.00 -8.76 -1.48
N ALA A 218 -0.75 -9.17 -0.45
CA ALA A 218 -2.20 -9.36 -0.59
C ALA A 218 -3.01 -8.45 0.34
N GLY A 219 -4.03 -7.80 -0.24
CA GLY A 219 -5.01 -6.97 0.46
C GLY A 219 -6.43 -7.52 0.24
N PHE A 220 -6.85 -8.47 1.07
CA PHE A 220 -8.13 -9.18 0.95
C PHE A 220 -9.17 -8.78 2.00
N GLY A 221 -9.13 -7.54 2.47
CA GLY A 221 -9.95 -7.12 3.62
C GLY A 221 -9.38 -7.64 4.95
N ILE A 222 -8.04 -7.57 5.08
CA ILE A 222 -7.33 -7.95 6.30
C ILE A 222 -7.74 -6.98 7.42
N SER A 223 -8.17 -7.53 8.55
CA SER A 223 -8.68 -6.77 9.70
C SER A 223 -8.37 -7.40 11.06
N GLN A 224 -7.73 -8.57 11.06
CA GLN A 224 -7.39 -9.34 12.24
C GLN A 224 -5.98 -9.93 12.07
N PRO A 225 -5.20 -10.12 13.15
CA PRO A 225 -3.87 -10.71 13.07
C PRO A 225 -3.88 -12.10 12.42
N GLU A 226 -4.94 -12.88 12.63
CA GLU A 226 -5.14 -14.20 12.04
C GLU A 226 -5.22 -14.14 10.51
N HIS A 227 -5.80 -13.08 9.95
CA HIS A 227 -5.82 -12.85 8.50
C HIS A 227 -4.42 -12.57 7.95
N VAL A 228 -3.60 -11.78 8.67
CA VAL A 228 -2.20 -11.52 8.31
C VAL A 228 -1.43 -12.84 8.28
N SER A 229 -1.50 -13.60 9.38
CA SER A 229 -0.82 -14.90 9.49
C SER A 229 -1.24 -15.86 8.39
N ALA A 230 -2.54 -15.99 8.10
CA ALA A 230 -3.06 -16.87 7.06
C ALA A 230 -2.54 -16.49 5.65
N VAL A 231 -2.46 -15.19 5.34
CA VAL A 231 -1.92 -14.70 4.06
C VAL A 231 -0.44 -15.01 3.94
N ILE A 232 0.36 -14.72 4.97
CA ILE A 232 1.80 -14.98 4.97
C ILE A 232 2.08 -16.49 4.88
N GLN A 233 1.37 -17.31 5.65
CA GLN A 233 1.46 -18.78 5.59
C GLN A 233 1.04 -19.37 4.25
N SER A 234 0.14 -18.70 3.51
CA SER A 234 -0.21 -19.10 2.14
C SER A 234 0.87 -18.78 1.10
N GLY A 235 1.96 -18.10 1.49
CA GLY A 235 3.12 -17.83 0.66
C GLY A 235 3.23 -16.40 0.14
N ALA A 236 2.40 -15.47 0.62
CA ALA A 236 2.57 -14.06 0.33
C ALA A 236 3.82 -13.51 1.03
N ASP A 237 4.51 -12.58 0.36
CA ASP A 237 5.65 -11.85 0.93
C ASP A 237 5.20 -10.65 1.78
N GLY A 238 3.93 -10.24 1.66
CA GLY A 238 3.37 -9.19 2.50
C GLY A 238 1.84 -9.21 2.61
N ALA A 239 1.35 -8.56 3.66
CA ALA A 239 -0.06 -8.35 3.95
C ALA A 239 -0.38 -6.86 3.93
N ILE A 240 -1.46 -6.47 3.24
CA ILE A 240 -1.87 -5.08 3.08
C ILE A 240 -3.14 -4.81 3.88
N VAL A 241 -3.09 -3.81 4.77
CA VAL A 241 -4.16 -3.47 5.71
C VAL A 241 -4.56 -2.01 5.54
N GLY A 242 -5.77 -1.76 5.02
CA GLY A 242 -6.31 -0.41 4.85
C GLY A 242 -7.57 -0.16 5.67
N SER A 243 -8.71 -0.69 5.23
CA SER A 243 -10.02 -0.32 5.81
C SER A 243 -10.17 -0.61 7.31
N ALA A 244 -9.41 -1.54 7.89
CA ALA A 244 -9.40 -1.75 9.34
C ALA A 244 -8.80 -0.54 10.09
N LEU A 245 -7.70 0.02 9.58
CA LEU A 245 -7.01 1.18 10.17
C LEU A 245 -7.82 2.46 9.96
N VAL A 246 -8.33 2.66 8.74
CA VAL A 246 -9.20 3.82 8.42
C VAL A 246 -10.49 3.82 9.26
N ARG A 247 -11.01 2.63 9.60
CA ARG A 247 -12.18 2.51 10.48
C ARG A 247 -11.89 2.94 11.92
N ILE A 248 -10.69 2.67 12.44
CA ILE A 248 -10.28 3.14 13.78
C ILE A 248 -10.35 4.66 13.84
N ILE A 249 -9.81 5.34 12.82
CA ILE A 249 -9.87 6.80 12.68
C ILE A 249 -11.33 7.28 12.63
N GLY A 250 -12.14 6.69 11.74
CA GLY A 250 -13.53 7.10 11.55
C GLY A 250 -14.42 6.90 12.79
N ASN A 251 -14.08 5.97 13.68
CA ASN A 251 -14.85 5.69 14.89
C ASN A 251 -14.47 6.57 16.09
N HIS A 252 -13.35 7.30 16.03
CA HIS A 252 -12.81 8.07 17.16
C HIS A 252 -12.37 9.48 16.71
N LEU A 253 -13.12 10.12 15.81
CA LEU A 253 -12.80 11.45 15.28
C LEU A 253 -12.65 12.53 16.36
N ASP A 254 -13.36 12.38 17.48
CA ASP A 254 -13.35 13.33 18.60
C ASP A 254 -12.23 13.05 19.62
N ASP A 255 -11.47 11.97 19.47
CA ASP A 255 -10.38 11.59 20.36
C ASP A 255 -9.11 11.16 19.59
N PRO A 256 -8.31 12.13 19.09
CA PRO A 256 -7.10 11.84 18.34
C PRO A 256 -6.07 11.00 19.12
N SER A 257 -5.98 11.19 20.44
CA SER A 257 -5.03 10.43 21.27
C SER A 257 -5.41 8.95 21.34
N GLU A 258 -6.70 8.65 21.41
CA GLU A 258 -7.19 7.27 21.37
C GLU A 258 -6.97 6.65 19.98
N VAL A 259 -7.16 7.40 18.89
CA VAL A 259 -6.84 6.95 17.53
C VAL A 259 -5.37 6.52 17.43
N GLU A 260 -4.44 7.38 17.83
CA GLU A 260 -3.00 7.09 17.76
C GLU A 260 -2.64 5.84 18.57
N THR A 261 -3.19 5.72 19.78
CA THR A 261 -2.97 4.57 20.67
C THR A 261 -3.49 3.27 20.05
N GLN A 262 -4.72 3.28 19.53
CA GLN A 262 -5.33 2.11 18.89
C GLN A 262 -4.60 1.72 17.62
N LEU A 263 -4.27 2.68 16.75
CA LEU A 263 -3.51 2.41 15.52
C LEU A 263 -2.18 1.74 15.82
N LYS A 264 -1.39 2.30 16.75
CA LYS A 264 -0.10 1.74 17.14
C LYS A 264 -0.24 0.30 17.65
N LYS A 265 -1.17 0.06 18.58
CA LYS A 265 -1.42 -1.26 19.15
C LYS A 265 -1.89 -2.28 18.11
N THR A 266 -2.81 -1.87 17.23
CA THR A 266 -3.32 -2.72 16.16
C THR A 266 -2.22 -3.10 15.16
N VAL A 267 -1.40 -2.14 14.75
CA VAL A 267 -0.27 -2.40 13.84
C VAL A 267 0.78 -3.30 14.49
N GLN A 268 1.09 -3.12 15.78
CA GLN A 268 1.99 -4.02 16.52
C GLN A 268 1.50 -5.47 16.45
N SER A 269 0.21 -5.68 16.73
CA SER A 269 -0.40 -7.01 16.68
C SER A 269 -0.37 -7.61 15.27
N PHE A 270 -0.63 -6.80 14.22
CA PHE A 270 -0.49 -7.26 12.84
C PHE A 270 0.95 -7.57 12.46
N LYS A 271 1.92 -6.76 12.91
CA LYS A 271 3.33 -6.97 12.60
C LYS A 271 3.85 -8.25 13.25
N GLU A 272 3.47 -8.53 14.49
CA GLU A 272 3.78 -9.80 15.14
C GLU A 272 3.23 -11.01 14.36
N ALA A 273 2.05 -10.89 13.76
CA ALA A 273 1.44 -11.93 12.95
C ALA A 273 2.11 -12.13 11.57
N THR A 274 3.05 -11.27 11.17
CA THR A 274 3.85 -11.48 9.94
C THR A 274 4.98 -12.48 10.10
N ARG A 275 5.32 -12.85 11.34
CA ARG A 275 6.44 -13.75 11.63
C ARG A 275 6.09 -15.18 11.21
N LEU A 276 6.92 -15.79 10.37
CA LEU A 276 6.81 -17.21 10.06
C LEU A 276 7.24 -18.01 11.29
N ARG A 277 6.28 -18.60 11.99
CA ARG A 277 6.60 -19.52 13.09
C ARG A 277 7.37 -20.71 12.53
N SER A 278 8.40 -21.11 13.26
CA SER A 278 9.07 -22.38 12.99
C SER A 278 8.16 -23.46 13.57
N ASP A 279 7.67 -24.36 12.71
CA ASP A 279 7.13 -25.65 13.15
C ASP A 279 8.21 -26.47 13.85
#